data_AF-A0A968T7G3-F1
#
_entry.id   AF-A0A968T7G3-F1
#
_cell.length_a   1.000
_cell.length_b   1.000
_cell.length_c   1.000
_cell.angle_alpha   90.00
_cell.angle_beta   90.00
_cell.angle_gamma   90.00
#
_symmetry.space_group_name_H-M   'P 1'
#
loop_
_entity.id
_entity.type
_entity.pdbx_description
1 polymer ?
#
loop_
_entity_poly.entity_id
_entity_poly.type
_entity_poly.pdbx_seq_one_letter_code
_entity_poly.pdbx_strand_id
1 'polypeptide(L)'
;MSLEIATNYILESIKDNVAVVKAESGIKAAANAAPLEYPGAKITYDGIQGIGKSNMSFNTSTGLIIENVTKTNITGDLNVNASGMSMQIPMKITGETFVKSIE
;
A
#
# COMPACT_ATOMS: atom_id res chain seq x y z
N MET A 1 -5.75 12.43 0.24
CA MET A 1 -6.29 11.08 0.52
C MET A 1 -5.58 10.52 1.72
N SER A 2 -6.33 9.94 2.67
CA SER A 2 -5.78 9.27 3.85
C SER A 2 -6.10 7.78 3.78
N LEU A 3 -5.08 6.93 3.99
CA LEU A 3 -5.19 5.48 3.93
C LEU A 3 -4.78 4.88 5.26
N GLU A 4 -5.51 3.85 5.69
CA GLU A 4 -5.10 2.98 6.78
C GLU A 4 -4.43 1.74 6.18
N ILE A 5 -3.24 1.42 6.66
CA ILE A 5 -2.47 0.25 6.24
C ILE A 5 -2.17 -0.59 7.49
N ALA A 6 -2.70 -1.81 7.52
CA ALA A 6 -2.45 -2.77 8.58
C ALA A 6 -1.62 -3.92 8.02
N THR A 7 -0.44 -4.16 8.58
CA THR A 7 0.50 -5.17 8.08
C THR A 7 0.72 -6.27 9.12
N ASN A 8 0.51 -7.51 8.69
CA ASN A 8 0.87 -8.70 9.44
C ASN A 8 2.21 -9.22 8.95
N TYR A 9 3.04 -9.71 9.87
CA TYR A 9 4.35 -10.26 9.58
C TYR A 9 4.45 -11.69 10.08
N ILE A 10 5.11 -12.55 9.30
CA ILE A 10 5.42 -13.93 9.66
C ILE A 10 6.90 -14.14 9.45
N LEU A 11 7.62 -14.46 10.53
CA LEU A 11 8.99 -14.98 10.43
C LEU A 11 8.91 -16.42 9.92
N GLU A 12 9.41 -16.66 8.72
CA GLU A 12 9.35 -17.98 8.09
C GLU A 12 10.54 -18.86 8.47
N SER A 13 11.74 -18.27 8.49
CA SER A 13 12.95 -19.00 8.83
C SER A 13 14.05 -18.06 9.29
N ILE A 14 14.97 -18.62 10.07
CA ILE A 14 16.28 -18.06 10.33
C ILE A 14 17.29 -19.15 9.96
N LYS A 15 18.18 -18.86 9.02
CA LYS A 15 19.27 -19.76 8.63
C LYS A 15 20.55 -18.94 8.47
N ASP A 16 21.62 -19.42 9.10
CA ASP A 16 22.89 -18.70 9.18
C ASP A 16 22.65 -17.28 9.73
N ASN A 17 23.07 -16.24 8.99
CA ASN A 17 22.83 -14.84 9.33
C ASN A 17 21.66 -14.21 8.54
N VAL A 18 20.71 -15.01 8.05
CA VAL A 18 19.58 -14.51 7.26
C VAL A 18 18.25 -14.89 7.89
N ALA A 19 17.42 -13.89 8.18
CA ALA A 19 16.01 -14.07 8.54
C ALA A 19 15.12 -13.78 7.34
N VAL A 20 14.19 -14.69 7.05
CA VAL A 20 13.17 -14.51 6.00
C VAL A 20 11.84 -14.20 6.64
N VAL A 21 11.24 -13.07 6.25
CA VAL A 21 9.97 -12.58 6.76
C VAL A 21 9.01 -12.34 5.60
N LYS A 22 7.80 -12.89 5.71
CA LYS A 22 6.68 -12.51 4.85
C LYS A 22 5.84 -11.45 5.52
N ALA A 23 5.35 -10.50 4.73
CA ALA A 23 4.37 -9.54 5.19
C ALA A 23 3.17 -9.47 4.26
N GLU A 24 1.98 -9.32 4.85
CA GLU A 24 0.74 -9.06 4.13
C GLU A 24 0.10 -7.81 4.72
N SER A 25 -0.22 -6.85 3.85
CA SER A 25 -0.83 -5.56 4.23
C SER A 25 -2.24 -5.45 3.68
N GLY A 26 -3.20 -5.17 4.54
CA GLY A 26 -4.52 -4.68 4.16
C GLY A 26 -4.49 -3.16 4.05
N ILE A 27 -5.00 -2.63 2.94
CA ILE A 27 -5.06 -1.19 2.66
C ILE A 27 -6.53 -0.81 2.51
N LYS A 28 -6.96 0.27 3.16
CA LYS A 28 -8.30 0.83 2.99
C LYS A 28 -8.29 2.34 3.16
N ALA A 29 -9.36 3.01 2.74
CA ALA A 29 -9.57 4.41 3.12
C ALA A 29 -9.62 4.52 4.65
N ALA A 30 -8.95 5.53 5.20
CA ALA A 30 -9.09 5.86 6.60
C ALA A 30 -10.56 6.20 6.93
N ALA A 31 -11.02 5.84 8.12
CA ALA A 31 -12.35 6.24 8.57
C ALA A 31 -12.50 7.77 8.48
N ASN A 32 -13.58 8.24 7.86
CA ASN A 32 -13.86 9.66 7.64
C ASN A 32 -12.78 10.40 6.82
N ALA A 33 -12.12 9.72 5.87
CA ALA A 33 -11.15 10.36 4.98
C ALA A 33 -11.76 11.61 4.31
N ALA A 34 -11.17 12.77 4.59
CA ALA A 34 -11.65 14.03 4.06
C ALA A 34 -11.56 14.06 2.51
N PRO A 35 -12.59 14.58 1.82
CA PRO A 35 -12.57 14.78 0.38
C PRO A 35 -11.37 15.62 -0.07
N LEU A 36 -10.90 15.45 -1.31
CA LEU A 36 -10.02 16.46 -1.92
C LEU A 36 -10.90 17.59 -2.44
N GLU A 37 -10.62 18.79 -1.97
CA GLU A 37 -11.26 20.00 -2.47
C GLU A 37 -10.32 20.65 -3.50
N TYR A 38 -10.82 20.83 -4.72
CA TYR A 38 -10.19 21.59 -5.80
C TYR A 38 -11.10 22.75 -6.19
N PRO A 39 -10.58 23.84 -6.78
CA PRO A 39 -11.42 24.94 -7.26
C PRO A 39 -12.50 24.44 -8.23
N GLY A 40 -13.76 24.44 -7.78
CA GLY A 40 -14.91 23.99 -8.57
C GLY A 40 -15.14 22.47 -8.62
N ALA A 41 -14.39 21.66 -7.86
CA ALA A 41 -14.58 20.22 -7.82
C ALA A 41 -14.27 19.61 -6.43
N LYS A 42 -15.12 18.68 -6.00
CA LYS A 42 -14.96 17.90 -4.78
C LYS A 42 -14.78 16.43 -5.13
N ILE A 43 -13.72 15.81 -4.64
CA ILE A 43 -13.39 14.41 -4.89
C ILE A 43 -13.58 13.61 -3.61
N THR A 44 -14.53 12.69 -3.60
CA THR A 44 -14.70 11.70 -2.53
C THR A 44 -14.22 10.33 -3.01
N TYR A 45 -13.92 9.44 -2.06
CA TYR A 45 -13.40 8.12 -2.34
C TYR A 45 -14.41 7.10 -1.83
N ASP A 46 -14.71 6.10 -2.65
CA ASP A 46 -15.61 5.02 -2.31
C ASP A 46 -14.95 3.67 -2.57
N GLY A 47 -15.22 2.70 -1.70
CA GLY A 47 -14.73 1.33 -1.88
C GLY A 47 -13.21 1.16 -1.97
N ILE A 48 -12.40 2.12 -1.51
CA ILE A 48 -10.93 1.99 -1.57
C ILE A 48 -10.47 0.80 -0.73
N GLN A 49 -9.93 -0.20 -1.41
CA GLN A 49 -9.40 -1.43 -0.82
C GLN A 49 -8.12 -1.82 -1.55
N GLY A 50 -7.18 -2.39 -0.82
CA GLY A 50 -5.96 -2.90 -1.42
C GLY A 50 -5.28 -3.96 -0.58
N ILE A 51 -4.37 -4.67 -1.23
CA ILE A 51 -3.53 -5.69 -0.62
C ILE A 51 -2.08 -5.47 -1.04
N GLY A 52 -1.18 -5.57 -0.07
CA GLY A 52 0.27 -5.60 -0.28
C GLY A 52 0.83 -6.95 0.17
N LYS A 53 1.73 -7.54 -0.61
CA LYS A 53 2.49 -8.73 -0.20
C LYS A 53 3.97 -8.45 -0.34
N SER A 54 4.73 -8.74 0.70
CA SER A 54 6.18 -8.54 0.74
C SER A 54 6.90 -9.80 1.15
N ASN A 55 8.00 -10.10 0.46
CA ASN A 55 8.99 -11.08 0.87
C ASN A 55 10.27 -10.32 1.21
N MET A 56 10.73 -10.47 2.45
CA MET A 56 11.88 -9.75 2.99
C MET A 56 12.94 -10.72 3.49
N SER A 57 14.19 -10.36 3.28
CA SER A 57 15.35 -11.01 3.89
C SER A 57 16.16 -9.97 4.65
N PHE A 58 16.58 -10.33 5.86
CA PHE A 58 17.35 -9.46 6.75
C PHE A 58 18.63 -10.16 7.16
N ASN A 59 19.72 -9.41 7.26
CA ASN A 59 20.92 -9.87 7.93
C ASN A 59 20.67 -9.83 9.45
N THR A 60 20.68 -10.97 10.13
CA THR A 60 20.36 -11.06 11.56
C THR A 60 21.42 -10.44 12.46
N SER A 61 22.67 -10.35 11.99
CA SER A 61 23.76 -9.74 12.75
C SER A 61 23.72 -8.21 12.75
N THR A 62 23.25 -7.59 11.66
CA THR A 62 23.20 -6.13 11.51
C THR A 62 21.78 -5.56 11.61
N GLY A 63 20.75 -6.40 11.45
CA GLY A 63 19.35 -5.99 11.32
C GLY A 63 19.01 -5.33 9.98
N LEU A 64 19.96 -5.23 9.05
CA LEU A 64 19.76 -4.56 7.77
C LEU A 64 19.00 -5.45 6.78
N ILE A 65 18.19 -4.81 5.92
CA ILE A 65 17.52 -5.48 4.80
C ILE A 65 18.57 -5.92 3.78
N ILE A 66 18.54 -7.20 3.41
CA ILE A 66 19.29 -7.74 2.27
C ILE A 66 18.46 -7.50 1.00
N GLU A 67 17.21 -7.93 1.01
CA GLU A 67 16.25 -7.72 -0.07
C GLU A 67 14.83 -7.57 0.47
N ASN A 68 14.03 -6.73 -0.17
CA ASN A 68 12.58 -6.68 -0.01
C ASN A 68 11.94 -6.54 -1.39
N VAL A 69 11.06 -7.48 -1.72
CA VAL A 69 10.19 -7.39 -2.89
C VAL A 69 8.75 -7.24 -2.41
N THR A 70 8.13 -6.11 -2.72
CA THR A 70 6.74 -5.82 -2.37
C THR A 70 5.89 -5.65 -3.62
N LYS A 71 4.73 -6.29 -3.65
CA LYS A 71 3.69 -6.11 -4.67
C LYS A 71 2.44 -5.57 -4.01
N THR A 72 1.89 -4.50 -4.56
CA THR A 72 0.68 -3.84 -4.03
C THR A 72 -0.35 -3.71 -5.14
N ASN A 73 -1.61 -4.00 -4.80
CA ASN A 73 -2.75 -3.74 -5.66
C ASN A 73 -3.82 -2.99 -4.87
N ILE A 74 -4.28 -1.84 -5.37
CA ILE A 74 -5.31 -1.00 -4.76
C ILE A 74 -6.40 -0.74 -5.81
N THR A 75 -7.65 -0.89 -5.42
CA THR A 75 -8.83 -0.62 -6.24
C THR A 75 -9.83 0.25 -5.48
N GLY A 76 -10.73 0.90 -6.21
CA GLY A 76 -11.87 1.62 -5.67
C GLY A 76 -12.30 2.71 -6.64
N ASP A 77 -13.14 3.63 -6.19
CA ASP A 77 -13.72 4.66 -7.05
C ASP A 77 -13.45 6.07 -6.52
N LEU A 78 -13.22 6.99 -7.44
CA LEU A 78 -13.14 8.42 -7.18
C LEU A 78 -14.41 9.09 -7.70
N ASN A 79 -15.19 9.66 -6.80
CA ASN A 79 -16.39 10.41 -7.16
C ASN A 79 -16.05 11.90 -7.25
N VAL A 80 -16.04 12.43 -8.47
CA VAL A 80 -15.75 13.83 -8.78
C VAL A 80 -17.06 14.59 -8.97
N ASN A 81 -17.32 15.56 -8.11
CA ASN A 81 -18.49 16.43 -8.16
C ASN A 81 -18.04 17.86 -8.48
N ALA A 82 -18.47 18.40 -9.61
CA ALA A 82 -18.22 19.77 -10.05
C ALA A 82 -19.54 20.47 -10.43
N SER A 83 -19.53 21.80 -10.57
CA SER A 83 -20.74 22.57 -10.91
C SER A 83 -21.40 22.06 -12.20
N GLY A 84 -22.51 21.33 -12.06
CA GLY A 84 -23.26 20.75 -13.18
C GLY A 84 -22.74 19.40 -13.70
N MET A 85 -21.71 18.81 -13.08
CA MET A 85 -21.15 17.53 -13.50
C MET A 85 -20.85 16.61 -12.29
N SER A 86 -21.25 15.35 -12.40
CA SER A 86 -20.86 14.30 -11.45
C SER A 86 -20.29 13.13 -12.25
N MET A 87 -19.10 12.68 -11.89
CA MET A 87 -18.42 11.56 -12.55
C MET A 87 -17.87 10.60 -11.52
N GLN A 88 -17.93 9.30 -11.82
CA GLN A 88 -17.25 8.26 -11.06
C GLN A 88 -16.09 7.73 -11.91
N ILE A 89 -14.90 7.75 -11.35
CA ILE A 89 -13.67 7.30 -12.01
C ILE A 89 -13.18 6.06 -11.28
N PRO A 90 -13.25 4.86 -11.89
CA PRO A 90 -12.68 3.67 -11.31
C PRO A 90 -11.15 3.79 -11.27
N MET A 91 -10.59 3.42 -10.13
CA MET A 91 -9.16 3.46 -9.85
C MET A 91 -8.63 2.04 -9.69
N LYS A 92 -7.51 1.77 -10.36
CA LYS A 92 -6.71 0.57 -10.13
C LYS A 92 -5.23 0.96 -10.13
N ILE A 93 -4.55 0.69 -9.03
CA ILE A 93 -3.12 0.95 -8.85
C ILE A 93 -2.43 -0.38 -8.58
N THR A 94 -1.49 -0.74 -9.44
CA THR A 94 -0.58 -1.87 -9.23
C THR A 94 0.83 -1.32 -9.07
N GLY A 95 1.50 -1.67 -7.98
CA GLY A 95 2.86 -1.26 -7.69
C GLY A 95 3.75 -2.45 -7.38
N GLU A 96 4.98 -2.40 -7.85
CA GLU A 96 6.05 -3.28 -7.42
C GLU A 96 7.19 -2.43 -6.87
N THR A 97 7.76 -2.85 -5.74
CA THR A 97 8.88 -2.16 -5.09
C THR A 97 9.96 -3.17 -4.78
N PHE A 98 11.20 -2.80 -5.11
CA PHE A 98 12.39 -3.60 -4.89
C PHE A 98 13.36 -2.77 -4.06
N VAL A 99 13.71 -3.26 -2.88
CA VAL A 99 14.78 -2.71 -2.04
C VAL A 99 15.87 -3.76 -1.98
N LYS A 100 17.10 -3.36 -2.26
CA LYS A 100 18.28 -4.23 -2.15
C LYS A 100 19.37 -3.50 -1.39
N SER A 101 20.09 -4.22 -0.55
CA SER A 101 21.35 -3.73 -0.02
C SER A 101 22.31 -3.49 -1.18
N ILE A 102 23.05 -2.38 -1.13
CA ILE A 102 24.18 -2.12 -2.01
C ILE A 102 25.40 -2.57 -1.21
N GLU A 103 26.15 -3.54 -1.73
CA GLU A 103 27.46 -3.94 -1.18
C GLU A 103 28.57 -2.99 -1.66
#